data_AF-A0A7R8ZVA1-F1
#
_entry.id   AF-A0A7R8ZVA1-F1
#
_cell.length_a   1.000
_cell.length_b   1.000
_cell.length_c   1.000
_cell.angle_alpha   90.00
_cell.angle_beta   90.00
_cell.angle_gamma   90.00
#
_symmetry.space_group_name_H-M   'P 1'
#
loop_
_entity.id
_entity.type
_entity.pdbx_description
1 polymer ?
#
loop_
_entity_poly.entity_id
_entity_poly.type
_entity_poly.pdbx_seq_one_letter_code
_entity_poly.pdbx_strand_id
1 'polypeptide(L)'
;MLSHVMDKFNMDMSTLLELFRDQQRYEWLPTKEEIPKSIGDPTPESALQALETSSFLPTLYEFFQKYSVGLEQVLLDEAIYEGEYLEDLKVTEDRVGALLCELQVSMMEKGITPNPDVSREIMSEEFRDIESDAMRNLRDWIILRDLMNALEFSLDALAYLEEHVPENEKNRTQNGI
;
A
#
# COMPACT_ATOMS: atom_id res chain seq x y z
N MET A 1 0.14 14.19 3.05
CA MET A 1 1.13 13.10 2.86
C MET A 1 2.41 13.55 2.14
N LEU A 2 2.36 14.04 0.90
CA LEU A 2 3.59 14.40 0.16
C LEU A 2 4.38 15.57 0.78
N SER A 3 3.68 16.58 1.31
CA SER A 3 4.30 17.72 2.00
C SER A 3 5.07 17.29 3.25
N HIS A 4 4.54 16.33 4.03
CA HIS A 4 5.19 15.78 5.21
C HIS A 4 6.62 15.29 4.93
N VAL A 5 6.78 14.47 3.88
CA VAL A 5 8.08 13.89 3.54
C VAL A 5 9.03 14.96 3.02
N MET A 6 8.56 15.80 2.10
CA MET A 6 9.41 16.83 1.48
C MET A 6 10.00 17.78 2.53
N ASP A 7 9.21 18.16 3.53
CA ASP A 7 9.63 19.11 4.55
C ASP A 7 10.60 18.49 5.57
N LYS A 8 10.43 17.21 5.94
CA LYS A 8 11.35 16.48 6.84
C LYS A 8 12.75 16.32 6.25
N PHE A 9 12.84 16.10 4.93
CA PHE A 9 14.13 15.94 4.24
C PHE A 9 14.67 17.23 3.63
N ASN A 10 13.85 18.30 3.60
CA ASN A 10 14.14 19.56 2.92
C ASN A 10 14.59 19.34 1.46
N MET A 11 13.85 18.49 0.75
CA MET A 11 14.11 18.09 -0.62
C MET A 11 12.81 18.05 -1.41
N ASP A 12 12.88 18.34 -2.71
CA ASP A 12 11.74 18.12 -3.59
C ASP A 12 11.51 16.62 -3.84
N MET A 13 10.29 16.30 -4.26
CA MET A 13 9.86 14.92 -4.45
C MET A 13 10.70 14.16 -5.47
N SER A 14 11.13 14.80 -6.56
CA SER A 14 11.91 14.12 -7.60
C SER A 14 13.28 13.72 -7.09
N THR A 15 13.93 14.61 -6.33
CA THR A 15 15.21 14.34 -5.67
C THR A 15 15.09 13.21 -4.65
N LEU A 16 14.04 13.20 -3.83
CA LEU A 16 13.79 12.12 -2.86
C LEU A 16 13.60 10.76 -3.52
N LEU A 17 12.79 10.70 -4.58
CA LEU A 17 12.58 9.48 -5.34
C LEU A 17 13.86 8.97 -5.99
N GLU A 18 14.69 9.86 -6.52
CA GLU A 18 15.96 9.47 -7.13
C GLU A 18 16.96 8.95 -6.10
N LEU A 19 17.14 9.66 -4.98
CA LEU A 19 18.07 9.27 -3.91
C LEU A 19 17.73 7.91 -3.28
N PHE A 20 16.43 7.63 -3.12
CA PHE A 20 15.95 6.43 -2.45
C PHE A 20 15.35 5.40 -3.40
N ARG A 21 15.58 5.53 -4.71
CA ARG A 21 15.07 4.61 -5.74
C ARG A 21 15.45 3.17 -5.48
N ASP A 22 16.73 2.96 -5.16
CA ASP A 22 17.31 1.63 -4.97
C ASP A 22 17.32 1.16 -3.51
N GLN A 23 16.74 1.96 -2.61
CA GLN A 23 16.66 1.58 -1.21
C GLN A 23 15.75 0.36 -1.05
N GLN A 24 16.25 -0.65 -0.32
CA GLN A 24 15.51 -1.87 -0.05
C GLN A 24 14.21 -1.60 0.69
N ARG A 25 13.18 -2.37 0.33
CA ARG A 25 11.92 -2.41 1.06
C ARG A 25 12.13 -3.20 2.35
N TYR A 26 11.33 -2.91 3.37
CA TYR A 26 11.34 -3.73 4.57
C TYR A 26 10.80 -5.13 4.27
N GLU A 27 11.39 -6.16 4.88
CA GLU A 27 11.06 -7.57 4.60
C GLU A 27 9.60 -7.92 4.92
N TRP A 28 8.96 -7.17 5.82
CA TRP A 28 7.57 -7.33 6.20
C TRP A 28 6.58 -6.56 5.29
N LEU A 29 7.08 -5.73 4.39
CA LEU A 29 6.31 -5.05 3.35
C LEU A 29 6.29 -5.87 2.05
N PRO A 30 5.33 -5.62 1.13
CA PRO A 30 5.28 -6.28 -0.17
C PRO A 30 6.59 -6.16 -0.97
N THR A 31 7.08 -7.28 -1.48
CA THR A 31 8.39 -7.38 -2.14
C THR A 31 8.37 -6.86 -3.58
N LYS A 32 9.55 -6.74 -4.21
CA LYS A 32 9.65 -6.34 -5.62
C LYS A 32 9.08 -7.39 -6.57
N GLU A 33 9.00 -8.65 -6.15
CA GLU A 33 8.33 -9.70 -6.91
C GLU A 33 6.81 -9.53 -6.85
N GLU A 34 6.29 -9.13 -5.69
CA GLU A 34 4.86 -8.88 -5.46
C GLU A 34 4.37 -7.57 -6.12
N ILE A 35 5.18 -6.51 -6.06
CA ILE A 35 4.92 -5.21 -6.71
C ILE A 35 6.11 -4.85 -7.59
N PRO A 36 6.14 -5.32 -8.86
CA PRO A 36 7.30 -5.26 -9.76
C PRO A 36 7.44 -3.92 -10.48
N LYS A 37 7.26 -2.82 -9.74
CA LYS A 37 7.49 -1.46 -10.22
C LYS A 37 7.99 -0.55 -9.11
N SER A 38 8.52 0.59 -9.52
CA SER A 38 8.74 1.75 -8.65
C SER A 38 7.66 2.79 -8.89
N ILE A 39 7.49 3.70 -7.95
CA ILE A 39 6.53 4.79 -8.06
C ILE A 39 6.82 5.64 -9.31
N GLY A 40 5.76 5.96 -10.07
CA GLY A 40 5.83 6.69 -11.33
C GLY A 40 6.30 5.87 -12.54
N ASP A 41 6.86 4.67 -12.33
CA ASP A 41 7.16 3.75 -13.44
C ASP A 41 5.87 3.03 -13.88
N PRO A 42 5.72 2.72 -15.19
CA PRO A 42 4.60 1.91 -15.65
C PRO A 42 4.66 0.49 -15.08
N THR A 43 3.50 -0.08 -14.74
CA THR A 43 3.43 -1.50 -14.35
C THR A 43 3.81 -2.40 -15.54
N PRO A 44 4.72 -3.38 -15.37
CA PRO A 44 5.08 -4.31 -16.43
C PRO A 44 3.87 -5.08 -16.94
N GLU A 45 3.68 -5.14 -18.26
CA GLU A 45 2.55 -5.85 -18.87
C GLU A 45 2.52 -7.33 -18.48
N SER A 46 3.68 -7.98 -18.36
CA SER A 46 3.78 -9.37 -17.92
C SER A 46 3.28 -9.59 -16.49
N ALA A 47 3.39 -8.57 -15.63
CA ALA A 47 2.84 -8.64 -14.28
C ALA A 47 1.31 -8.55 -14.31
N LEU A 48 0.75 -7.66 -15.14
CA LEU A 48 -0.70 -7.51 -15.33
C LEU A 48 -1.32 -8.78 -15.93
N GLN A 49 -0.71 -9.35 -16.97
CA GLN A 49 -1.18 -10.57 -17.63
C GLN A 49 -1.17 -11.80 -16.71
N ALA A 50 -0.34 -11.79 -15.66
CA ALA A 50 -0.27 -12.87 -14.68
C ALA A 50 -1.32 -12.77 -13.57
N LEU A 51 -2.10 -11.69 -13.53
CA LEU A 51 -3.11 -11.47 -12.49
C LEU A 51 -4.33 -12.35 -12.69
N GLU A 52 -4.80 -12.94 -11.60
CA GLU A 52 -6.11 -13.58 -11.51
C GLU A 52 -6.91 -12.93 -10.39
N THR A 53 -8.16 -12.52 -10.63
CA THR A 53 -9.00 -11.83 -9.64
C THR A 53 -9.10 -12.59 -8.31
N SER A 54 -9.23 -13.92 -8.38
CA SER A 54 -9.39 -14.81 -7.23
C SER A 54 -8.18 -14.84 -6.29
N SER A 55 -6.99 -14.60 -6.81
CA SER A 55 -5.74 -14.56 -6.02
C SER A 55 -5.29 -13.12 -5.74
N PHE A 56 -5.62 -12.18 -6.63
CA PHE A 56 -5.18 -10.80 -6.51
C PHE A 56 -5.92 -10.03 -5.41
N LEU A 57 -7.25 -10.16 -5.28
CA LEU A 57 -7.99 -9.42 -4.24
C LEU A 57 -7.55 -9.79 -2.80
N PRO A 58 -7.35 -11.07 -2.43
CA PRO A 58 -6.82 -11.43 -1.12
C PRO A 58 -5.40 -10.89 -0.89
N THR A 59 -4.55 -10.97 -1.92
CA THR A 59 -3.18 -10.46 -1.86
C THR A 59 -3.16 -8.94 -1.67
N LEU A 60 -4.04 -8.23 -2.37
CA LEU A 60 -4.18 -6.79 -2.27
C LEU A 60 -4.68 -6.36 -0.89
N TYR A 61 -5.63 -7.11 -0.33
CA TYR A 61 -6.10 -6.91 1.04
C TYR A 61 -4.96 -7.05 2.04
N GLU A 62 -4.16 -8.11 1.93
CA GLU A 62 -2.98 -8.34 2.78
C GLU A 62 -1.95 -7.20 2.66
N PHE A 63 -1.67 -6.71 1.44
CA PHE A 63 -0.75 -5.59 1.24
C PHE A 63 -1.18 -4.35 2.01
N PHE A 64 -2.45 -3.96 1.90
CA PHE A 64 -2.94 -2.78 2.59
C PHE A 64 -3.07 -2.97 4.10
N GLN A 65 -3.27 -4.20 4.59
CA GLN A 65 -3.14 -4.47 6.02
C GLN A 65 -1.69 -4.27 6.50
N LYS A 66 -0.68 -4.75 5.73
CA LYS A 66 0.75 -4.50 6.03
C LYS A 66 1.05 -3.00 6.08
N TYR A 67 0.60 -2.24 5.09
CA TYR A 67 0.79 -0.79 5.07
C TYR A 67 0.04 -0.07 6.19
N SER A 68 -1.15 -0.54 6.60
CA SER A 68 -1.88 -0.02 7.75
C SER A 68 -1.05 -0.14 9.04
N VAL A 69 -0.40 -1.28 9.27
CA VAL A 69 0.49 -1.47 10.44
C VAL A 69 1.65 -0.47 10.42
N GLY A 70 2.24 -0.21 9.25
CA GLY A 70 3.28 0.81 9.10
C GLY A 70 2.75 2.22 9.35
N LEU A 71 1.62 2.57 8.75
CA LEU A 71 1.00 3.89 8.84
C LEU A 71 0.59 4.24 10.28
N GLU A 72 0.10 3.26 11.04
CA GLU A 72 -0.17 3.41 12.48
C GLU A 72 1.08 3.88 13.24
N GLN A 73 2.27 3.34 12.91
CA GLN A 73 3.51 3.76 13.54
C GLN A 73 3.92 5.17 13.11
N VAL A 74 3.77 5.53 11.83
CA VAL A 74 4.03 6.89 11.35
C VAL A 74 3.15 7.90 12.09
N LEU A 75 1.87 7.58 12.25
CA LEU A 75 0.90 8.39 12.99
C LEU A 75 1.23 8.52 14.46
N LEU A 76 1.61 7.42 15.11
CA LEU A 76 2.01 7.41 16.51
C LEU A 76 3.21 8.34 16.74
N ASP A 77 4.21 8.28 15.86
CA ASP A 77 5.40 9.10 15.99
C ASP A 77 5.09 10.59 15.76
N GLU A 78 4.28 10.93 14.76
CA GLU A 78 3.82 12.30 14.57
C GLU A 78 2.96 12.80 15.75
N ALA A 79 2.17 11.94 16.38
CA ALA A 79 1.42 12.31 17.58
C ALA A 79 2.31 12.54 18.81
N ILE A 80 3.34 11.70 19.00
CA ILE A 80 4.28 11.81 20.13
C ILE A 80 5.17 13.05 19.99
N TYR A 81 5.62 13.35 18.77
CA TYR A 81 6.55 14.44 18.50
C TYR A 81 5.86 15.73 18.03
N GLU A 82 4.53 15.82 18.17
CA GLU A 82 3.71 16.98 17.81
C GLU A 82 3.94 17.47 16.36
N GLY A 83 4.02 16.52 15.42
CA GLY A 83 4.24 16.79 14.01
C GLY A 83 3.07 17.51 13.33
N GLU A 84 3.41 18.37 12.36
CA GLU A 84 2.44 19.27 11.71
C GLU A 84 1.49 18.55 10.73
N TYR A 85 1.76 17.29 10.40
CA TYR A 85 1.03 16.54 9.36
C TYR A 85 0.14 15.42 9.93
N LEU A 86 -0.06 15.40 11.24
CA LEU A 86 -0.87 14.38 11.92
C LEU A 86 -2.28 14.26 11.30
N GLU A 87 -2.95 15.38 11.02
CA GLU A 87 -4.30 15.37 10.44
C GLU A 87 -4.32 14.83 9.00
N ASP A 88 -3.32 15.18 8.17
CA ASP A 88 -3.18 14.64 6.81
C ASP A 88 -2.96 13.13 6.81
N LEU A 89 -2.19 12.63 7.79
CA LEU A 89 -1.92 11.21 7.94
C LEU A 89 -3.16 10.46 8.46
N LYS A 90 -3.96 11.05 9.35
CA LYS A 90 -5.24 10.46 9.78
C LYS A 90 -6.21 10.31 8.62
N VAL A 91 -6.33 11.34 7.78
CA VAL A 91 -7.14 11.25 6.56
C VAL A 91 -6.64 10.14 5.63
N THR A 92 -5.32 9.91 5.59
CA THR A 92 -4.76 8.79 4.83
C THR A 92 -5.16 7.45 5.44
N GLU A 93 -5.01 7.29 6.76
CA GLU A 93 -5.37 6.07 7.49
C GLU A 93 -6.86 5.74 7.30
N ASP A 94 -7.74 6.72 7.44
CA ASP A 94 -9.18 6.56 7.19
C ASP A 94 -9.46 6.06 5.77
N ARG A 95 -8.72 6.56 4.77
CA ARG A 95 -8.87 6.14 3.35
C ARG A 95 -8.35 4.73 3.12
N VAL A 96 -7.23 4.35 3.74
CA VAL A 96 -6.71 2.98 3.67
C VAL A 96 -7.68 2.02 4.36
N GLY A 97 -8.25 2.42 5.50
CA GLY A 97 -9.31 1.66 6.18
C GLY A 97 -10.54 1.47 5.31
N ALA A 98 -11.02 2.53 4.65
CA ALA A 98 -12.13 2.43 3.71
C ALA A 98 -11.81 1.48 2.53
N LEU A 99 -10.61 1.58 1.95
CA LEU A 99 -10.15 0.67 0.89
C LEU A 99 -10.16 -0.80 1.33
N LEU A 100 -9.67 -1.09 2.54
CA LEU A 100 -9.72 -2.44 3.11
C LEU A 100 -11.14 -2.96 3.22
N CYS A 101 -12.10 -2.13 3.67
CA CYS A 101 -13.51 -2.51 3.72
C CYS A 101 -14.08 -2.81 2.33
N GLU A 102 -13.79 -1.99 1.32
CA GLU A 102 -14.26 -2.20 -0.06
C GLU A 102 -13.68 -3.48 -0.67
N LEU A 103 -12.40 -3.78 -0.41
CA LEU A 103 -11.78 -5.04 -0.83
C LEU A 103 -12.46 -6.24 -0.16
N GLN A 104 -12.76 -6.15 1.13
CA GLN A 104 -13.44 -7.20 1.87
C GLN A 104 -14.86 -7.45 1.35
N VAL A 105 -15.63 -6.39 1.09
CA VAL A 105 -16.96 -6.48 0.48
C VAL A 105 -16.88 -7.10 -0.92
N SER A 106 -15.94 -6.64 -1.75
CA SER A 106 -15.73 -7.17 -3.10
C SER A 106 -15.39 -8.67 -3.10
N MET A 107 -14.54 -9.11 -2.16
CA MET A 107 -14.23 -10.53 -1.98
C MET A 107 -15.47 -11.32 -1.53
N MET A 108 -16.25 -10.79 -0.60
CA MET A 108 -17.50 -11.41 -0.13
C MET A 108 -18.51 -11.60 -1.26
N GLU A 109 -18.74 -10.57 -2.09
CA GLU A 109 -19.64 -10.64 -3.25
C GLU A 109 -19.20 -11.69 -4.27
N LYS A 110 -17.89 -11.87 -4.43
CA LYS A 110 -17.30 -12.85 -5.34
C LYS A 110 -17.12 -14.24 -4.73
N GLY A 111 -17.44 -14.42 -3.44
CA GLY A 111 -17.21 -15.67 -2.72
C GLY A 111 -15.72 -16.02 -2.55
N ILE A 112 -14.85 -15.01 -2.57
CA ILE A 112 -13.40 -15.14 -2.35
C ILE A 112 -13.12 -15.03 -0.86
N THR A 113 -12.29 -15.93 -0.32
CA THR A 113 -11.86 -15.87 1.08
C THR A 113 -10.59 -15.02 1.19
N PRO A 114 -10.52 -14.05 2.13
CA PRO A 114 -9.31 -13.26 2.34
C PRO A 114 -8.16 -14.13 2.86
N ASN A 115 -6.93 -13.64 2.68
CA ASN A 115 -5.76 -14.18 3.39
C ASN A 115 -5.93 -13.95 4.91
N PRO A 116 -5.19 -14.69 5.76
CA PRO A 116 -5.21 -14.47 7.20
C PRO A 116 -4.87 -13.01 7.55
N ASP A 117 -5.57 -12.46 8.55
CA ASP A 117 -5.35 -11.09 8.99
C ASP A 117 -3.89 -10.87 9.43
N VAL A 118 -3.32 -9.78 8.96
CA VAL A 118 -1.99 -9.33 9.33
C VAL A 118 -1.98 -8.81 10.77
N SER A 119 -1.19 -9.44 11.63
CA SER A 119 -0.95 -8.97 13.00
C SER A 119 -0.05 -7.74 13.02
N ARG A 120 -0.21 -6.86 14.02
CA ARG A 120 0.69 -5.73 14.26
C ARG A 120 2.14 -6.17 14.52
N GLU A 121 2.35 -7.42 14.93
CA GLU A 121 3.65 -8.03 15.20
C GLU A 121 4.52 -8.22 13.95
N ILE A 122 3.99 -8.05 12.73
CA ILE A 122 4.82 -8.10 11.51
C ILE A 122 5.89 -7.01 11.48
N MET A 123 5.66 -5.91 12.20
CA MET A 123 6.63 -4.84 12.40
C MET A 123 7.24 -5.02 13.78
N SER A 124 8.47 -5.52 13.80
CA SER A 124 9.23 -5.79 15.03
C SER A 124 9.48 -4.52 15.84
N GLU A 125 9.73 -4.68 17.14
CA GLU A 125 10.03 -3.58 18.06
C GLU A 125 11.21 -2.72 17.58
N GLU A 126 12.21 -3.30 16.90
CA GLU A 126 13.37 -2.56 16.38
C GLU A 126 12.99 -1.46 15.36
N PHE A 127 11.88 -1.65 14.63
CA PHE A 127 11.35 -0.64 13.72
C PHE A 127 10.40 0.34 14.41
N ARG A 128 9.82 -0.04 15.55
CA ARG A 128 8.89 0.79 16.33
C ARG A 128 9.63 1.74 17.26
N ASP A 129 10.64 1.23 17.97
CA ASP A 129 11.36 1.92 19.04
C ASP A 129 12.67 2.54 18.53
N ILE A 130 12.59 3.31 17.44
CA ILE A 130 13.74 4.01 16.86
C ILE A 130 13.94 5.34 17.60
N GLU A 131 15.06 5.47 18.33
CA GLU A 131 15.40 6.71 19.05
C GLU A 131 15.79 7.88 18.13
N SER A 132 16.44 7.59 17.00
CA SER A 132 16.92 8.60 16.07
C SER A 132 15.80 9.14 15.18
N ASP A 133 15.59 10.46 15.23
CA ASP A 133 14.72 11.21 14.32
C ASP A 133 15.00 10.87 12.85
N ALA A 134 16.26 11.00 12.41
CA ALA A 134 16.62 10.74 11.02
C ALA A 134 16.25 9.31 10.57
N MET A 135 16.40 8.33 11.46
CA MET A 135 16.04 6.94 11.15
C MET A 135 14.52 6.71 11.15
N ARG A 136 13.76 7.39 12.02
CA ARG A 136 12.29 7.40 11.98
C ARG A 136 11.79 8.01 10.67
N ASN A 137 12.29 9.19 10.30
CA ASN A 137 11.90 9.84 9.06
C ASN A 137 12.21 8.97 7.83
N LEU A 138 13.35 8.25 7.84
CA LEU A 138 13.70 7.31 6.77
C LEU A 138 12.73 6.13 6.70
N ARG A 139 12.37 5.55 7.84
CA ARG A 139 11.39 4.47 7.93
C ARG A 139 10.02 4.92 7.42
N ASP A 140 9.57 6.07 7.89
CA ASP A 140 8.27 6.65 7.52
C ASP A 140 8.22 6.95 6.03
N TRP A 141 9.31 7.49 5.49
CA TRP A 141 9.46 7.67 4.07
C TRP A 141 9.32 6.36 3.28
N ILE A 142 10.02 5.29 3.68
CA ILE A 142 9.92 4.00 2.99
C ILE A 142 8.48 3.46 3.02
N ILE A 143 7.81 3.53 4.18
CA ILE A 143 6.42 3.08 4.35
C ILE A 143 5.49 3.88 3.42
N LEU A 144 5.58 5.21 3.44
CA LEU A 144 4.72 6.08 2.63
C LEU A 144 5.00 5.94 1.14
N ARG A 145 6.27 5.86 0.73
CA ARG A 145 6.68 5.62 -0.66
C ARG A 145 6.13 4.30 -1.18
N ASP A 146 6.26 3.23 -0.40
CA ASP A 146 5.83 1.91 -0.82
C ASP A 146 4.30 1.80 -0.83
N LEU A 147 3.61 2.45 0.11
CA LEU A 147 2.15 2.59 0.09
C LEU A 147 1.68 3.31 -1.20
N MET A 148 2.32 4.41 -1.57
CA MET A 148 2.00 5.13 -2.81
C MET A 148 2.24 4.25 -4.04
N ASN A 149 3.37 3.54 -4.09
CA ASN A 149 3.66 2.62 -5.19
C ASN A 149 2.64 1.48 -5.28
N ALA A 150 2.21 0.94 -4.13
CA ALA A 150 1.18 -0.07 -4.06
C ALA A 150 -0.17 0.45 -4.56
N LEU A 151 -0.56 1.67 -4.21
CA LEU A 151 -1.78 2.31 -4.72
C LEU A 151 -1.74 2.46 -6.25
N GLU A 152 -0.62 2.92 -6.82
CA GLU A 152 -0.47 3.01 -8.28
C GLU A 152 -0.59 1.63 -8.95
N PHE A 153 0.12 0.64 -8.42
CA PHE A 153 0.05 -0.73 -8.93
C PHE A 153 -1.37 -1.31 -8.84
N SER A 154 -2.08 -1.02 -7.74
CA SER A 154 -3.47 -1.46 -7.53
C SER A 154 -4.40 -0.89 -8.59
N LEU A 155 -4.25 0.39 -8.93
CA LEU A 155 -5.05 1.04 -9.96
C LEU A 155 -4.81 0.41 -11.33
N ASP A 156 -3.55 0.21 -11.71
CA ASP A 156 -3.18 -0.44 -12.98
C ASP A 156 -3.72 -1.87 -13.05
N ALA A 157 -3.55 -2.64 -11.96
CA ALA A 157 -4.00 -4.02 -11.86
C ALA A 157 -5.53 -4.16 -11.92
N LEU A 158 -6.27 -3.34 -11.16
CA LEU A 158 -7.73 -3.37 -11.14
C LEU A 158 -8.31 -2.92 -12.48
N ALA A 159 -7.75 -1.88 -13.11
CA ALA A 159 -8.16 -1.45 -14.44
C ALA A 159 -7.94 -2.56 -15.49
N TYR A 160 -6.78 -3.22 -15.44
CA TYR A 160 -6.51 -4.36 -16.32
C TYR A 160 -7.52 -5.49 -16.13
N LEU A 161 -7.79 -5.87 -14.87
CA LEU A 161 -8.77 -6.91 -14.54
C LEU A 161 -10.19 -6.55 -14.98
N GLU A 162 -10.60 -5.28 -14.87
CA GLU A 162 -11.91 -4.79 -15.34
C GLU A 162 -12.05 -4.89 -16.88
N GLU A 163 -11.00 -4.51 -17.62
CA GLU A 163 -11.00 -4.62 -19.09
C GLU A 163 -10.99 -6.08 -19.56
N HIS A 164 -10.31 -6.95 -18.80
CA HIS A 164 -10.07 -8.35 -19.15
C HIS A 164 -10.94 -9.34 -18.36
N VAL A 165 -12.05 -8.89 -17.78
CA VAL A 165 -13.00 -9.77 -17.07
C VAL A 165 -13.40 -10.95 -17.99
N PRO A 166 -13.17 -12.20 -17.58
CA PRO A 166 -13.58 -13.39 -18.33
C PRO A 166 -15.09 -13.39 -18.64
N GLU A 167 -15.49 -13.78 -19.86
CA GLU A 167 -16.91 -13.76 -20.32
C GLU A 167 -17.88 -14.49 -19.39
N ASN A 168 -17.42 -15.54 -18.71
CA ASN A 168 -18.16 -16.31 -17.71
C ASN A 168 -18.52 -15.50 -16.44
N GLU A 169 -17.76 -14.46 -16.09
CA GLU A 169 -18.12 -13.54 -15.00
C GLU A 169 -19.08 -12.42 -15.47
N LYS A 170 -18.94 -11.95 -16.72
CA LYS A 170 -19.87 -10.98 -17.34
C LYS A 170 -21.31 -11.51 -17.41
N ASN A 171 -21.47 -12.82 -17.61
CA ASN A 171 -22.77 -13.48 -17.68
C ASN A 171 -23.44 -13.69 -16.31
N ARG A 172 -22.71 -13.63 -15.19
CA ARG A 172 -23.28 -13.75 -13.84
C ARG A 172 -23.90 -12.44 -13.35
N THR A 173 -23.30 -11.30 -13.68
CA THR A 173 -23.84 -9.96 -13.35
C THR A 173 -25.08 -9.61 -14.17
N GLN A 174 -25.27 -10.18 -15.38
CA GLN A 174 -26.47 -9.93 -16.19
C GLN A 174 -27.68 -10.81 -15.82
N ASN A 175 -27.47 -11.96 -15.17
CA ASN A 175 -28.55 -12.90 -14.81
C ASN A 175 -28.98 -12.83 -13.33
N GLY A 176 -28.49 -11.81 -12.60
CA GLY A 176 -28.75 -11.59 -11.17
C GLY A 176 -29.82 -10.54 -10.85
N ILE A 177 -30.77 -10.28 -11.76
CA ILE A 177 -31.98 -9.47 -11.53
C ILE A 177 -33.22 -10.31 -11.84
#